data_AF-A0A6A0IJS5-F1
#
_entry.id   AF-A0A6A0IJS5-F1
#
_cell.length_a   1.000
_cell.length_b   1.000
_cell.length_c   1.000
_cell.angle_alpha   90.00
_cell.angle_beta   90.00
_cell.angle_gamma   90.00
#
_symmetry.space_group_name_H-M   'P 1'
#
loop_
_entity.id
_entity.type
_entity.pdbx_description
1 polymer ?
#
loop_
_entity_poly.entity_id
_entity_poly.type
_entity_poly.pdbx_seq_one_letter_code
_entity_poly.pdbx_strand_id
1 'polypeptide(L)'
;MLVESRADLLLAPLVDAFLTHTDEEDPKLARELRKLDAEGRNNLGGILGRFDERRTAALDATERLLARRVLLRLRRPTTQSFVLTNKILDYLDLNADSLLSEKEVALCVEIFERCSALGAAKGTLSERELKRVYSILRHLDADDDHALNARERAVLRQALEDPAKFFERYHEESQVLHRAELAAHGR
;
A
#
# COMPACT_ATOMS: atom_id res chain seq x y z
N MET A 1 -16.68 -10.85 -24.80
CA MET A 1 -16.04 -9.64 -24.25
C MET A 1 -16.92 -9.13 -23.15
N LEU A 2 -16.58 -9.45 -21.91
CA LEU A 2 -17.30 -8.94 -20.74
C LEU A 2 -16.63 -7.63 -20.34
N VAL A 3 -17.36 -6.53 -20.46
CA VAL A 3 -17.00 -5.28 -19.80
C VAL A 3 -17.48 -5.46 -18.36
N GLU A 4 -16.58 -5.88 -17.49
CA GLU A 4 -16.81 -6.09 -16.06
C GLU A 4 -16.75 -4.72 -15.37
N SER A 5 -17.89 -4.18 -14.94
CA SER A 5 -18.00 -2.96 -14.11
C SER A 5 -17.63 -1.60 -14.75
N ARG A 6 -18.35 -0.54 -14.33
CA ARG A 6 -18.09 0.87 -14.72
C ARG A 6 -16.80 1.41 -14.10
N ALA A 7 -16.30 0.81 -13.03
CA ALA A 7 -15.06 1.20 -12.38
C ALA A 7 -13.86 0.87 -13.28
N ASP A 8 -13.83 -0.33 -13.85
CA ASP A 8 -12.76 -0.84 -14.72
C ASP A 8 -12.60 0.02 -15.99
N LEU A 9 -13.72 0.57 -16.50
CA LEU A 9 -13.74 1.48 -17.64
C LEU A 9 -13.00 2.81 -17.38
N LEU A 10 -12.91 3.27 -16.12
CA LEU A 10 -12.20 4.52 -15.76
C LEU A 10 -10.74 4.27 -15.35
N LEU A 11 -10.40 3.05 -14.91
CA LEU A 11 -9.04 2.73 -14.48
C LEU A 11 -8.05 2.67 -15.64
N ALA A 12 -8.44 2.11 -16.79
CA ALA A 12 -7.54 2.01 -17.94
C ALA A 12 -7.09 3.38 -18.47
N PRO A 13 -8.00 4.36 -18.74
CA PRO A 13 -7.60 5.72 -19.12
C PRO A 13 -6.71 6.41 -18.07
N LEU A 14 -7.03 6.23 -16.79
CA LEU A 14 -6.26 6.81 -15.68
C LEU A 14 -4.81 6.31 -15.66
N VAL A 15 -4.62 4.99 -15.80
CA VAL A 15 -3.30 4.37 -15.84
C VAL A 15 -2.52 4.84 -17.06
N ASP A 16 -3.12 4.86 -18.24
CA ASP A 16 -2.43 5.27 -19.46
C ASP A 16 -2.02 6.75 -19.43
N ALA A 17 -2.89 7.63 -18.94
CA ALA A 17 -2.57 9.05 -18.73
C ALA A 17 -1.44 9.22 -17.72
N PHE A 18 -1.48 8.52 -16.59
CA PHE A 18 -0.44 8.55 -15.58
C PHE A 18 0.92 8.07 -16.12
N LEU A 19 0.94 6.97 -16.88
CA LEU A 19 2.16 6.43 -17.50
C LEU A 19 2.76 7.36 -18.55
N THR A 20 1.92 8.11 -19.27
CA THR A 20 2.37 9.12 -20.24
C THR A 20 3.11 10.25 -19.55
N HIS A 21 2.51 10.86 -18.52
CA HIS A 21 3.16 11.93 -17.75
C HIS A 21 4.38 11.43 -16.98
N THR A 22 4.31 10.23 -16.40
CA THR A 22 5.43 9.65 -15.66
C THR A 22 6.63 9.36 -16.56
N ASP A 23 6.45 9.18 -17.87
CA ASP A 23 7.58 8.99 -18.79
C ASP A 23 8.48 10.23 -18.89
N GLU A 24 7.90 11.41 -18.74
CA GLU A 24 8.63 12.69 -18.70
C GLU A 24 9.13 12.99 -17.28
N GLU A 25 8.30 12.73 -16.26
CA GLU A 25 8.55 13.10 -14.87
C GLU A 25 9.49 12.11 -14.13
N ASP A 26 9.39 10.81 -14.41
CA ASP A 26 10.27 9.74 -13.90
C ASP A 26 10.32 8.53 -14.89
N PRO A 27 11.19 8.60 -15.92
CA PRO A 27 11.27 7.58 -16.96
C PRO A 27 11.61 6.17 -16.44
N LYS A 28 12.29 6.09 -15.29
CA LYS A 28 12.67 4.80 -14.69
C LYS A 28 11.45 4.13 -14.09
N LEU A 29 10.64 4.87 -13.33
CA LEU A 29 9.37 4.36 -12.79
C LEU A 29 8.43 3.97 -13.94
N ALA A 30 8.26 4.83 -14.95
CA ALA A 30 7.40 4.56 -16.11
C ALA A 30 7.78 3.23 -16.79
N ARG A 31 9.08 2.97 -16.98
CA ARG A 31 9.57 1.72 -17.59
C ARG A 31 9.24 0.49 -16.75
N GLU A 32 9.32 0.57 -15.43
CA GLU A 32 8.94 -0.55 -14.56
C GLU A 32 7.43 -0.79 -14.60
N LEU A 33 6.63 0.27 -14.52
CA LEU A 33 5.16 0.17 -14.55
C LEU A 33 4.62 -0.32 -15.90
N ARG A 34 5.29 0.00 -17.02
CA ARG A 34 4.88 -0.47 -18.35
C ARG A 34 5.04 -1.99 -18.55
N LYS A 35 5.83 -2.66 -17.71
CA LYS A 35 6.04 -4.12 -17.76
C LYS A 35 4.90 -4.91 -17.12
N LEU A 36 3.96 -4.24 -16.45
CA LEU A 36 2.83 -4.88 -15.79
C LEU A 36 1.89 -5.52 -16.81
N ASP A 37 1.36 -6.68 -16.43
CA ASP A 37 0.25 -7.32 -17.13
C ASP A 37 -1.07 -6.59 -16.85
N ALA A 38 -2.17 -7.11 -17.40
CA ALA A 38 -3.50 -6.51 -17.25
C ALA A 38 -3.94 -6.42 -15.78
N GLU A 39 -3.65 -7.45 -14.97
CA GLU A 39 -3.99 -7.47 -13.55
C GLU A 39 -3.16 -6.46 -12.75
N GLY A 40 -1.86 -6.36 -13.05
CA GLY A 40 -0.96 -5.37 -12.46
C GLY A 40 -1.38 -3.93 -12.81
N ARG A 41 -1.84 -3.70 -14.03
CA ARG A 41 -2.42 -2.40 -14.44
C ARG A 41 -3.73 -2.11 -13.72
N ASN A 42 -4.61 -3.09 -13.55
CA ASN A 42 -5.85 -2.91 -12.80
C ASN A 42 -5.57 -2.51 -11.34
N ASN A 43 -4.65 -3.22 -10.69
CA ASN A 43 -4.22 -2.90 -9.33
C ASN A 43 -3.52 -1.54 -9.22
N LEU A 44 -2.71 -1.16 -10.21
CA LEU A 44 -2.15 0.19 -10.30
C LEU A 44 -3.26 1.23 -10.41
N GLY A 45 -4.29 0.97 -11.23
CA GLY A 45 -5.48 1.80 -11.32
C GLY A 45 -6.18 1.98 -9.97
N GLY A 46 -6.33 0.92 -9.18
CA GLY A 46 -6.87 1.00 -7.82
C GLY A 46 -6.07 1.92 -6.89
N ILE A 47 -4.73 1.93 -7.02
CA ILE A 47 -3.88 2.86 -6.27
C ILE A 47 -4.07 4.30 -6.76
N LEU A 48 -4.01 4.50 -8.08
CA LEU A 48 -4.14 5.83 -8.70
C LEU A 48 -5.51 6.46 -8.43
N GLY A 49 -6.57 5.65 -8.41
CA GLY A 49 -7.94 6.10 -8.15
C GLY A 49 -8.11 6.77 -6.78
N ARG A 50 -7.25 6.48 -5.81
CA ARG A 50 -7.23 7.14 -4.48
C ARG A 50 -6.73 8.58 -4.53
N PHE A 51 -6.18 9.00 -5.65
CA PHE A 51 -5.72 10.36 -5.88
C PHE A 51 -6.58 11.11 -6.88
N ASP A 52 -7.55 10.47 -7.56
CA ASP A 52 -8.44 11.13 -8.53
C ASP A 52 -9.64 11.74 -7.80
N GLU A 53 -9.40 12.85 -7.08
CA GLU A 53 -10.42 13.49 -6.24
C GLU A 53 -11.64 13.92 -7.06
N ARG A 54 -11.41 14.29 -8.33
CA ARG A 54 -12.45 14.77 -9.26
C ARG A 54 -13.13 13.65 -10.04
N ARG A 55 -12.66 12.40 -9.91
CA ARG A 55 -13.15 11.23 -10.65
C ARG A 55 -13.16 11.45 -12.17
N THR A 56 -12.13 12.13 -12.68
CA THR A 56 -12.01 12.49 -14.09
C THR A 56 -11.25 11.45 -14.91
N ALA A 57 -10.79 10.37 -14.29
CA ALA A 57 -9.86 9.41 -14.86
C ALA A 57 -8.54 10.05 -15.33
N ALA A 58 -8.14 11.15 -14.68
CA ALA A 58 -6.88 11.84 -14.91
C ALA A 58 -6.41 12.48 -13.60
N LEU A 59 -5.12 12.35 -13.32
CA LEU A 59 -4.49 12.98 -12.15
C LEU A 59 -3.83 14.29 -12.57
N ASP A 60 -4.06 15.36 -11.81
CA ASP A 60 -3.33 16.61 -11.94
C ASP A 60 -1.87 16.49 -11.43
N ALA A 61 -1.07 17.56 -11.55
CA ALA A 61 0.34 17.51 -11.20
C ALA A 61 0.61 17.15 -9.71
N THR A 62 -0.27 17.61 -8.81
CA THR A 62 -0.14 17.35 -7.36
C THR A 62 -0.55 15.91 -7.05
N GLU A 63 -1.68 15.46 -7.59
CA GLU A 63 -2.17 14.09 -7.43
C GLU A 63 -1.16 13.07 -7.99
N ARG A 64 -0.56 13.36 -9.16
CA ARG A 64 0.52 12.54 -9.74
C ARG A 64 1.76 12.49 -8.85
N LEU A 65 2.15 13.61 -8.25
CA LEU A 65 3.28 13.67 -7.34
C LEU A 65 3.04 12.81 -6.09
N LEU A 66 1.85 12.90 -5.49
CA LEU A 66 1.47 12.10 -4.32
C LEU A 66 1.46 10.61 -4.65
N ALA A 67 0.86 10.21 -5.78
CA ALA A 67 0.88 8.83 -6.25
C ALA A 67 2.31 8.30 -6.42
N ARG A 68 3.20 9.08 -7.06
CA ARG A 68 4.62 8.70 -7.19
C ARG A 68 5.33 8.55 -5.86
N ARG A 69 5.06 9.41 -4.88
CA ARG A 69 5.69 9.31 -3.55
C ARG A 69 5.43 7.96 -2.89
N VAL A 70 4.27 7.35 -3.13
CA VAL A 70 3.96 5.98 -2.69
C VAL A 70 4.64 4.96 -3.60
N LEU A 71 4.44 5.05 -4.93
CA LEU A 71 4.93 4.05 -5.89
C LEU A 71 6.46 3.91 -5.90
N LEU A 72 7.20 5.01 -5.68
CA LEU A 72 8.66 5.00 -5.63
C LEU A 72 9.24 4.25 -4.43
N ARG A 73 8.40 3.90 -3.46
CA ARG A 73 8.79 3.06 -2.33
C ARG A 73 8.67 1.58 -2.63
N LEU A 74 8.18 1.18 -3.79
CA LEU A 74 8.05 -0.22 -4.16
C LEU A 74 9.28 -0.68 -4.93
N ARG A 75 9.99 -1.68 -4.39
CA ARG A 75 11.17 -2.25 -5.03
C ARG A 75 10.74 -3.22 -6.12
N ARG A 76 10.92 -2.82 -7.39
CA ARG A 76 10.53 -3.59 -8.59
C ARG A 76 9.04 -3.96 -8.52
N PRO A 77 8.15 -3.00 -8.85
CA PRO A 77 6.72 -3.22 -8.72
C PRO A 77 6.24 -4.44 -9.51
N THR A 78 5.48 -5.30 -8.84
CA THR A 78 4.79 -6.47 -9.40
C THR A 78 3.30 -6.37 -9.10
N THR A 79 2.47 -7.17 -9.79
CA THR A 79 1.03 -7.31 -9.50
C THR A 79 0.79 -7.57 -8.01
N GLN A 80 1.50 -8.54 -7.42
CA GLN A 80 1.37 -8.87 -6.00
C GLN A 80 1.78 -7.71 -5.08
N SER A 81 2.79 -6.93 -5.44
CA SER A 81 3.17 -5.75 -4.66
C SER A 81 2.08 -4.69 -4.65
N PHE A 82 1.36 -4.50 -5.77
CA PHE A 82 0.23 -3.56 -5.81
C PHE A 82 -1.00 -4.06 -5.09
N VAL A 83 -1.29 -5.37 -5.14
CA VAL A 83 -2.35 -5.97 -4.32
C VAL A 83 -2.10 -5.66 -2.84
N LEU A 84 -0.88 -5.85 -2.36
CA LEU A 84 -0.51 -5.54 -0.97
C LEU A 84 -0.58 -4.04 -0.69
N THR A 85 -0.10 -3.21 -1.62
CA THR A 85 -0.16 -1.76 -1.46
C THR A 85 -1.61 -1.29 -1.37
N ASN A 86 -2.53 -1.75 -2.24
CA ASN A 86 -3.96 -1.41 -2.14
C ASN A 86 -4.52 -1.73 -0.75
N LYS A 87 -4.28 -2.95 -0.25
CA LYS A 87 -4.73 -3.36 1.09
C LYS A 87 -4.12 -2.52 2.22
N ILE A 88 -2.85 -2.14 2.09
CA ILE A 88 -2.21 -1.24 3.05
C ILE A 88 -2.86 0.14 2.99
N LEU A 89 -3.17 0.64 1.79
CA LEU A 89 -3.80 1.95 1.64
C LEU A 89 -5.25 1.96 2.16
N ASP A 90 -5.96 0.83 2.18
CA ASP A 90 -7.27 0.72 2.84
C ASP A 90 -7.17 1.03 4.35
N TYR A 91 -6.18 0.46 5.02
CA TYR A 91 -5.90 0.75 6.43
C TYR A 91 -5.47 2.21 6.70
N LEU A 92 -5.01 2.91 5.66
CA LEU A 92 -4.50 4.27 5.74
C LEU A 92 -5.47 5.32 5.17
N ASP A 93 -6.64 4.91 4.69
CA ASP A 93 -7.78 5.78 4.42
C ASP A 93 -8.49 6.07 5.74
N LEU A 94 -8.08 7.15 6.40
CA LEU A 94 -8.51 7.49 7.74
C LEU A 94 -9.86 8.21 7.76
N ASN A 95 -10.30 8.71 6.59
CA ASN A 95 -11.59 9.38 6.42
C ASN A 95 -12.66 8.44 5.86
N ALA A 96 -12.29 7.22 5.46
CA ALA A 96 -13.15 6.23 4.82
C ALA A 96 -13.86 6.78 3.56
N ASP A 97 -13.18 7.65 2.82
CA ASP A 97 -13.70 8.29 1.60
C ASP A 97 -13.10 7.69 0.31
N SER A 98 -12.27 6.67 0.45
CA SER A 98 -11.51 5.99 -0.61
C SER A 98 -10.50 6.89 -1.32
N LEU A 99 -10.20 8.06 -0.77
CA LEU A 99 -9.16 8.98 -1.24
C LEU A 99 -8.02 9.03 -0.23
N LEU A 100 -6.86 9.53 -0.68
CA LEU A 100 -5.69 9.71 0.18
C LEU A 100 -5.26 11.18 0.19
N SER A 101 -5.50 11.82 1.33
CA SER A 101 -4.98 13.14 1.64
C SER A 101 -3.45 13.13 1.78
N GLU A 102 -2.83 14.30 1.68
CA GLU A 102 -1.38 14.45 1.87
C GLU A 102 -0.88 13.89 3.22
N LYS A 103 -1.69 13.99 4.28
CA LYS A 103 -1.34 13.46 5.61
C LYS A 103 -1.31 11.94 5.63
N GLU A 104 -2.22 11.30 4.92
CA GLU A 104 -2.31 9.83 4.81
C GLU A 104 -1.17 9.30 3.94
N VAL A 105 -0.84 10.01 2.86
CA VAL A 105 0.35 9.74 2.05
C VAL A 105 1.62 9.87 2.88
N ALA A 106 1.75 10.93 3.68
CA ALA A 106 2.92 11.13 4.54
C ALA A 106 3.07 9.97 5.54
N LEU A 107 1.98 9.53 6.17
CA LEU A 107 1.97 8.38 7.06
C LEU A 107 2.35 7.09 6.32
N CYS A 108 1.80 6.84 5.13
CA CYS A 108 2.15 5.68 4.30
C CYS A 108 3.66 5.66 3.98
N VAL A 109 4.21 6.80 3.56
CA VAL A 109 5.64 6.92 3.24
C VAL A 109 6.49 6.69 4.49
N GLU A 110 6.11 7.26 5.64
CA GLU A 110 6.80 7.03 6.91
C GLU A 110 6.84 5.55 7.28
N ILE A 111 5.69 4.86 7.23
CA ILE A 111 5.61 3.42 7.49
C ILE A 111 6.55 2.67 6.55
N PHE A 112 6.51 2.99 5.25
CA PHE A 112 7.34 2.32 4.26
C PHE A 112 8.83 2.56 4.49
N GLU A 113 9.24 3.78 4.83
CA GLU A 113 10.63 4.10 5.11
C GLU A 113 11.14 3.36 6.35
N ARG A 114 10.37 3.40 7.45
CA ARG A 114 10.72 2.71 8.70
C ARG A 114 10.80 1.19 8.52
N CYS A 115 9.92 0.62 7.71
CA CYS A 115 9.92 -0.83 7.43
C CYS A 115 10.98 -1.25 6.42
N SER A 116 11.43 -0.35 5.54
CA SER A 116 12.50 -0.62 4.55
C SER A 116 13.90 -0.64 5.16
N ALA A 117 14.08 -0.09 6.36
CA ALA A 117 15.37 0.03 7.04
C ALA A 117 16.00 -1.33 7.42
N LEU A 118 15.27 -2.43 7.25
CA LEU A 118 15.69 -3.80 7.55
C LEU A 118 16.28 -4.54 6.33
N GLY A 119 16.30 -3.92 5.15
CA GLY A 119 16.69 -4.55 3.89
C GLY A 119 17.90 -3.93 3.18
N ALA A 120 18.40 -4.63 2.13
CA ALA A 120 19.59 -4.24 1.36
C ALA A 120 19.41 -3.01 0.45
N ALA A 121 18.18 -2.57 0.19
CA ALA A 121 17.86 -1.42 -0.65
C ALA A 121 17.08 -0.37 0.17
N LYS A 122 17.82 0.38 1.01
CA LYS A 122 17.26 1.39 1.91
C LYS A 122 16.31 2.34 1.18
N GLY A 123 15.12 2.54 1.74
CA GLY A 123 14.11 3.46 1.23
C GLY A 123 13.09 2.84 0.26
N THR A 124 13.23 1.56 -0.09
CA THR A 124 12.24 0.81 -0.89
C THR A 124 11.89 -0.53 -0.24
N LEU A 125 10.64 -0.95 -0.36
CA LEU A 125 10.11 -2.20 0.16
C LEU A 125 10.05 -3.27 -0.92
N SER A 126 10.55 -4.45 -0.57
CA SER A 126 10.25 -5.70 -1.27
C SER A 126 8.84 -6.19 -0.96
N GLU A 127 8.34 -7.13 -1.76
CA GLU A 127 7.07 -7.81 -1.49
C GLU A 127 7.02 -8.45 -0.10
N ARG A 128 8.14 -9.04 0.37
CA ARG A 128 8.22 -9.63 1.72
C ARG A 128 8.05 -8.57 2.80
N GLU A 129 8.63 -7.39 2.60
CA GLU A 129 8.49 -6.28 3.54
C GLU A 129 7.08 -5.69 3.49
N LEU A 130 6.47 -5.57 2.31
CA LEU A 130 5.05 -5.18 2.17
C LEU A 130 4.11 -6.18 2.87
N LYS A 131 4.34 -7.49 2.73
CA LYS A 131 3.58 -8.52 3.46
C LYS A 131 3.68 -8.31 4.97
N ARG A 132 4.86 -7.94 5.46
CA ARG A 132 5.08 -7.66 6.88
C ARG A 132 4.35 -6.40 7.32
N VAL A 133 4.40 -5.33 6.54
CA VAL A 133 3.62 -4.10 6.79
C VAL A 133 2.14 -4.43 6.87
N TYR A 134 1.61 -5.13 5.87
CA TYR A 134 0.20 -5.52 5.85
C TYR A 134 -0.18 -6.37 7.08
N SER A 135 0.66 -7.33 7.47
CA SER A 135 0.39 -8.18 8.63
C SER A 135 0.41 -7.41 9.96
N ILE A 136 1.21 -6.35 10.05
CA ILE A 136 1.20 -5.43 11.19
C ILE A 136 -0.09 -4.65 11.26
N LEU A 137 -0.52 -4.06 10.14
CA LEU A 137 -1.74 -3.24 10.12
C LEU A 137 -2.94 -4.11 10.52
N ARG A 138 -3.03 -5.32 9.97
CA ARG A 138 -4.05 -6.31 10.36
C ARG A 138 -4.01 -6.71 11.83
N HIS A 139 -2.83 -6.73 12.45
CA HIS A 139 -2.71 -7.06 13.87
C HIS A 139 -3.10 -5.88 14.79
N LEU A 140 -2.91 -4.65 14.30
CA LEU A 140 -3.32 -3.45 15.03
C LEU A 140 -4.81 -3.18 14.93
N ASP A 141 -5.44 -3.60 13.84
CA ASP A 141 -6.89 -3.63 13.61
C ASP A 141 -7.56 -4.62 14.58
N ALA A 142 -7.96 -4.12 15.75
CA ALA A 142 -8.43 -4.94 16.85
C ALA A 142 -9.93 -5.28 16.73
N ASP A 143 -10.69 -4.46 15.99
CA ASP A 143 -12.10 -4.67 15.68
C ASP A 143 -12.35 -5.38 14.33
N ASP A 144 -11.28 -5.69 13.57
CA ASP A 144 -11.31 -6.38 12.27
C ASP A 144 -12.20 -5.65 11.24
N ASP A 145 -12.21 -4.31 11.32
CA ASP A 145 -13.00 -3.46 10.43
C ASP A 145 -12.23 -3.06 9.15
N HIS A 146 -10.98 -3.50 9.04
CA HIS A 146 -10.06 -3.23 7.93
C HIS A 146 -9.70 -1.75 7.75
N ALA A 147 -9.90 -0.94 8.78
CA ALA A 147 -9.43 0.43 8.90
C ALA A 147 -8.64 0.59 10.20
N LEU A 148 -7.85 1.65 10.33
CA LEU A 148 -7.22 1.97 11.62
C LEU A 148 -7.94 3.12 12.28
N ASN A 149 -8.62 2.84 13.40
CA ASN A 149 -9.27 3.86 14.20
C ASN A 149 -8.25 4.73 14.96
N ALA A 150 -8.70 5.81 15.61
CA ALA A 150 -7.81 6.77 16.27
C ALA A 150 -6.88 6.14 17.32
N ARG A 151 -7.34 5.11 18.03
CA ARG A 151 -6.58 4.42 19.06
C ARG A 151 -5.49 3.55 18.43
N GLU A 152 -5.83 2.79 17.41
CA GLU A 152 -4.90 1.88 16.72
C GLU A 152 -3.81 2.66 15.99
N ARG A 153 -4.16 3.81 15.41
CA ARG A 153 -3.19 4.75 14.84
C ARG A 153 -2.20 5.28 15.86
N ALA A 154 -2.63 5.52 17.10
CA ALA A 154 -1.72 5.94 18.17
C ALA A 154 -0.73 4.82 18.50
N VAL A 155 -1.21 3.56 18.53
CA VAL A 155 -0.35 2.37 18.72
C VAL A 155 0.63 2.21 17.55
N LEU A 156 0.16 2.36 16.31
CA LEU A 156 1.02 2.34 15.12
C LEU A 156 2.12 3.40 15.21
N ARG A 157 1.78 4.64 15.57
CA ARG A 157 2.79 5.71 15.69
C ARG A 157 3.83 5.43 16.76
N GLN A 158 3.41 4.95 17.94
CA GLN A 158 4.34 4.51 18.98
C GLN A 158 5.22 3.35 18.51
N ALA A 159 4.65 2.41 17.74
CA ALA A 159 5.41 1.32 17.13
C ALA A 159 6.46 1.80 16.12
N LEU A 160 6.18 2.89 15.39
CA LEU A 160 7.10 3.48 14.41
C LEU A 160 8.27 4.26 15.06
N GLU A 161 8.18 4.63 16.34
CA GLU A 161 9.29 5.26 17.08
C GLU A 161 10.46 4.29 17.28
N ASP A 162 10.17 3.02 17.57
CA ASP A 162 11.14 1.92 17.65
C ASP A 162 10.63 0.70 16.85
N PRO A 163 10.78 0.74 15.51
CA PRO A 163 10.28 -0.32 14.65
C PRO A 163 10.89 -1.67 14.99
N ALA A 164 12.18 -1.72 15.36
CA ALA A 164 12.89 -2.96 15.66
C ALA A 164 12.23 -3.71 16.83
N LYS A 165 12.01 -3.01 17.95
CA LYS A 165 11.35 -3.57 19.13
C LYS A 165 9.88 -3.93 18.87
N PHE A 166 9.20 -3.20 18.00
CA PHE A 166 7.85 -3.55 17.59
C PHE A 166 7.83 -4.85 16.77
N PHE A 167 8.72 -5.00 15.80
CA PHE A 167 8.83 -6.22 15.01
C PHE A 167 9.22 -7.44 15.86
N GLU A 168 10.09 -7.28 16.86
CA GLU A 168 10.44 -8.35 17.81
C GLU A 168 9.21 -8.83 18.59
N ARG A 169 8.48 -7.90 19.22
CA ARG A 169 7.24 -8.22 19.96
C ARG A 169 6.19 -8.87 19.07
N TYR A 170 5.95 -8.31 17.89
CA TYR A 170 5.02 -8.88 16.92
C TYR A 170 5.42 -10.31 16.52
N HIS A 171 6.72 -10.56 16.33
CA HIS A 171 7.21 -11.88 15.95
C HIS A 171 7.03 -12.90 17.08
N GLU A 172 7.25 -12.49 18.33
CA GLU A 172 7.01 -13.31 19.52
C GLU A 172 5.51 -13.63 19.69
N GLU A 173 4.65 -12.62 19.64
CA GLU A 173 3.19 -12.76 19.80
C GLU A 173 2.58 -13.62 18.70
N SER A 174 3.00 -13.44 17.44
CA SER A 174 2.54 -14.24 16.31
C SER A 174 2.96 -15.71 16.42
N GLN A 175 4.16 -16.00 16.94
CA GLN A 175 4.59 -17.38 17.19
C GLN A 175 3.81 -18.05 18.32
N VAL A 176 3.45 -17.29 19.36
CA VAL A 176 2.64 -17.79 20.47
C VAL A 176 1.22 -18.12 19.99
N LEU A 177 0.59 -17.23 19.22
CA LEU A 177 -0.73 -17.46 18.62
C LEU A 177 -0.74 -18.69 17.70
N HIS A 178 0.24 -18.80 16.79
CA HIS A 178 0.35 -19.94 15.89
C HIS A 178 0.55 -21.28 16.62
N ARG A 179 1.34 -21.28 17.71
CA ARG A 179 1.50 -22.47 18.57
C ARG A 179 0.22 -22.83 19.32
N ALA A 180 -0.54 -21.84 19.77
CA ALA A 180 -1.82 -22.07 20.44
C ALA A 180 -2.88 -22.65 19.48
N GLU A 181 -2.94 -22.16 18.24
CA GLU A 181 -3.85 -22.67 17.20
C GLU A 181 -3.54 -24.12 16.81
N LEU A 182 -2.26 -24.45 16.60
CA LEU A 182 -1.81 -25.81 16.32
C LEU A 182 -2.13 -26.77 17.48
N ALA A 183 -2.00 -26.31 18.73
CA ALA A 183 -2.38 -27.09 19.91
C ALA A 183 -3.91 -27.28 20.04
N ALA A 184 -4.71 -26.34 19.53
CA ALA A 184 -6.17 -26.41 19.53
C ALA A 184 -6.75 -27.32 18.43
N HIS A 185 -6.08 -27.44 17.29
CA HIS A 185 -6.54 -28.22 16.12
C HIS A 185 -5.93 -29.62 16.02
N GLY A 186 -5.01 -29.98 16.92
CA GLY A 186 -4.39 -31.30 17.01
C GLY A 186 -5.13 -32.32 17.87
N ARG A 187 -6.47 -32.22 18.01
CA ARG A 187 -7.30 -33.21 18.73
C ARG A 187 -8.38 -33.80 17.83
#